data_AF-N8Y899-F1
#
_entry.id   AF-N8Y899-F1
#
_cell.length_a   1.000
_cell.length_b   1.000
_cell.length_c   1.000
_cell.angle_alpha   90.00
_cell.angle_beta   90.00
_cell.angle_gamma   90.00
#
_symmetry.space_group_name_H-M   'P 1'
#
loop_
_entity.id
_entity.type
_entity.pdbx_description
1 polymer ?
#
loop_
_entity_poly.entity_id
_entity_poly.type
_entity_poly.pdbx_seq_one_letter_code
_entity_poly.pdbx_strand_id
1 'polypeptide(L)'
;MSKSKVRHVEGKKAAIGENADVKIRYRRNKNRFSTALSLALQAEKLSKSFHAERAMLKAVTCKDLFSNSFDVNVLFDDEAKVWVAQCDSLSLVTESKTFEELISNVKLLAAELIELNDISVDSNKFTLNYKITESVVL
;
A
#
# COMPACT_ATOMS: atom_id res chain seq x y z
N MET A 1 -19.61 -6.75 -92.22
CA MET A 1 -20.36 -7.91 -91.70
C MET A 1 -19.45 -8.68 -90.75
N SER A 2 -19.81 -8.80 -89.48
CA SER A 2 -19.25 -9.80 -88.56
C SER A 2 -20.29 -10.09 -87.48
N LYS A 3 -20.75 -11.34 -87.39
CA LYS A 3 -21.78 -11.82 -86.45
C LYS A 3 -21.09 -12.68 -85.39
N SER A 4 -21.30 -12.36 -84.10
CA SER A 4 -21.00 -13.27 -82.97
C SER A 4 -22.01 -12.97 -81.84
N LYS A 5 -23.17 -13.66 -81.84
CA LYS A 5 -23.50 -14.86 -81.03
C LYS A 5 -23.66 -14.56 -79.53
N VAL A 6 -24.88 -14.15 -79.17
CA VAL A 6 -25.41 -14.08 -77.81
C VAL A 6 -25.56 -15.50 -77.26
N ARG A 7 -25.10 -15.76 -76.02
CA ARG A 7 -25.47 -16.94 -75.24
C ARG A 7 -26.16 -16.48 -73.95
N HIS A 8 -27.43 -16.85 -73.85
CA HIS A 8 -28.22 -16.88 -72.63
C HIS A 8 -27.65 -17.94 -71.68
N VAL A 9 -27.55 -17.63 -70.38
CA VAL A 9 -27.47 -18.66 -69.33
C VAL A 9 -28.51 -18.32 -68.27
N GLU A 10 -29.52 -19.18 -68.17
CA GLU A 10 -30.52 -19.20 -67.12
C GLU A 10 -29.91 -19.59 -65.77
N GLY A 11 -30.39 -18.92 -64.72
CA GLY A 11 -30.88 -19.53 -63.49
C GLY A 11 -29.88 -20.26 -62.58
N LYS A 12 -29.70 -19.71 -61.37
CA LYS A 12 -29.83 -20.47 -60.11
C LYS A 12 -29.96 -19.49 -58.93
N LYS A 13 -31.20 -19.29 -58.46
CA LYS A 13 -31.49 -18.73 -57.13
C LYS A 13 -31.00 -19.75 -56.10
N ALA A 14 -29.89 -19.48 -55.43
CA ALA A 14 -29.46 -20.24 -54.26
C ALA A 14 -30.19 -19.69 -53.02
N ALA A 15 -30.94 -20.57 -52.37
CA ALA A 15 -31.65 -20.30 -51.12
C ALA A 15 -30.68 -19.83 -50.03
N ILE A 16 -31.01 -18.72 -49.38
CA ILE A 16 -30.36 -18.26 -48.15
C ILE A 16 -30.86 -19.18 -47.03
N GLY A 17 -30.12 -20.26 -46.79
CA GLY A 17 -30.30 -21.10 -45.60
C GLY A 17 -29.90 -20.32 -44.35
N GLU A 18 -30.84 -20.14 -43.44
CA GLU A 18 -30.63 -19.53 -42.12
C GLU A 18 -29.54 -20.27 -41.34
N ASN A 19 -28.41 -19.59 -41.13
CA ASN A 19 -27.21 -20.17 -40.55
C ASN A 19 -27.27 -20.10 -39.02
N ALA A 20 -27.89 -21.11 -38.40
CA ALA A 20 -28.03 -21.23 -36.94
C ALA A 20 -26.69 -21.18 -36.18
N ASP A 21 -25.58 -21.54 -36.85
CA ASP A 21 -24.22 -21.54 -36.28
C ASP A 21 -23.68 -20.11 -36.02
N VAL A 22 -24.10 -19.12 -36.81
CA VAL A 22 -23.73 -17.71 -36.60
C VAL A 22 -24.42 -17.14 -35.36
N LYS A 23 -25.68 -17.54 -35.09
CA LYS A 23 -26.45 -17.11 -33.92
C LYS A 23 -25.86 -17.64 -32.61
N ILE A 24 -25.35 -18.88 -32.61
CA ILE A 24 -24.71 -19.50 -31.43
C ILE A 24 -23.38 -18.80 -31.10
N ARG A 25 -22.58 -18.46 -32.11
CA ARG A 25 -21.32 -17.72 -31.92
C ARG A 25 -21.58 -16.32 -31.34
N TYR A 26 -22.57 -15.59 -31.83
CA TYR A 26 -22.91 -14.26 -31.32
C TYR A 26 -23.38 -14.31 -29.85
N ARG A 27 -24.16 -15.34 -29.48
CA ARG A 27 -24.69 -15.52 -28.12
C ARG A 27 -23.60 -15.90 -27.10
N ARG A 28 -22.66 -16.78 -27.49
CA ARG A 28 -21.49 -17.10 -26.65
C ARG A 28 -20.55 -15.91 -26.47
N ASN A 29 -20.40 -15.09 -27.51
CA ASN A 29 -19.54 -13.90 -27.44
C ASN A 29 -20.11 -12.86 -26.47
N LYS A 30 -21.43 -12.64 -26.50
CA LYS A 30 -22.12 -11.67 -25.62
C LYS A 30 -21.94 -11.99 -24.12
N ASN A 31 -21.98 -13.28 -23.75
CA ASN A 31 -21.82 -13.71 -22.35
C ASN A 31 -20.37 -13.66 -21.85
N ARG A 32 -19.38 -13.81 -22.75
CA ARG A 32 -17.95 -13.65 -22.38
C ARG A 32 -17.58 -12.19 -22.21
N PHE A 33 -18.09 -11.31 -23.07
CA PHE A 33 -17.90 -9.86 -22.92
C PHE A 33 -18.60 -9.32 -21.67
N SER A 34 -19.82 -9.76 -21.35
CA SER A 34 -20.50 -9.31 -20.12
C SER A 34 -19.74 -9.73 -18.86
N THR A 35 -19.23 -10.97 -18.82
CA THR A 35 -18.48 -11.50 -17.68
C THR A 35 -17.13 -10.79 -17.56
N ALA A 36 -16.38 -10.63 -18.66
CA ALA A 36 -15.12 -9.91 -18.66
C ALA A 36 -15.28 -8.43 -18.25
N LEU A 37 -16.35 -7.78 -18.70
CA LEU A 37 -16.64 -6.38 -18.36
C LEU A 37 -17.06 -6.23 -16.89
N SER A 38 -17.80 -7.20 -16.35
CA SER A 38 -18.12 -7.24 -14.91
C SER A 38 -16.88 -7.47 -14.03
N LEU A 39 -15.98 -8.37 -14.45
CA LEU A 39 -14.69 -8.62 -13.78
C LEU A 39 -13.78 -7.40 -13.85
N ALA A 40 -13.71 -6.72 -15.00
CA ALA A 40 -12.93 -5.50 -15.17
C ALA A 40 -13.45 -4.37 -14.27
N LEU A 41 -14.77 -4.15 -14.23
CA LEU A 41 -15.39 -3.18 -13.32
C LEU A 41 -15.16 -3.53 -11.85
N GLN A 42 -15.16 -4.82 -11.49
CA GLN A 42 -14.92 -5.25 -10.13
C GLN A 42 -13.44 -5.12 -9.74
N ALA A 43 -12.51 -5.39 -10.66
CA ALA A 43 -11.08 -5.12 -10.49
C ALA A 43 -10.79 -3.62 -10.37
N GLU A 44 -11.47 -2.77 -11.14
CA GLU A 44 -11.36 -1.31 -11.04
C GLU A 44 -11.91 -0.79 -9.71
N LYS A 45 -13.03 -1.35 -9.22
CA LYS A 45 -13.56 -1.05 -7.89
C LYS A 45 -12.59 -1.48 -6.77
N LEU A 46 -11.98 -2.65 -6.89
CA LEU A 46 -10.96 -3.14 -5.96
C LEU A 46 -9.68 -2.29 -6.00
N SER A 47 -9.26 -1.83 -7.18
CA SER A 47 -8.15 -0.87 -7.34
C SER A 47 -8.46 0.45 -6.64
N LYS A 48 -9.68 0.97 -6.83
CA LYS A 48 -10.13 2.22 -6.18
C LYS A 48 -10.23 2.06 -4.67
N SER A 49 -10.67 0.91 -4.16
CA SER A 49 -10.68 0.63 -2.71
C SER A 49 -9.25 0.49 -2.16
N PHE A 50 -8.33 -0.15 -2.89
CA PHE A 50 -6.92 -0.25 -2.49
C PHE A 50 -6.22 1.11 -2.49
N HIS A 51 -6.58 2.01 -3.42
CA HIS A 51 -6.09 3.38 -3.43
C HIS A 51 -6.64 4.22 -2.28
N ALA A 52 -7.90 4.03 -1.90
CA ALA A 52 -8.49 4.67 -0.73
C ALA A 52 -7.84 4.17 0.57
N GLU A 53 -7.59 2.87 0.70
CA GLU A 53 -6.92 2.26 1.85
C GLU A 53 -5.45 2.71 1.95
N ARG A 54 -4.72 2.77 0.84
CA ARG A 54 -3.37 3.38 0.79
C ARG A 54 -3.38 4.87 1.11
N ALA A 55 -4.40 5.61 0.69
CA ALA A 55 -4.54 7.02 1.04
C ALA A 55 -4.85 7.21 2.52
N MET A 56 -5.62 6.31 3.14
CA MET A 56 -5.83 6.30 4.59
C MET A 56 -4.58 5.90 5.36
N LEU A 57 -3.87 4.84 4.95
CA LEU A 57 -2.56 4.49 5.53
C LEU A 57 -1.57 5.65 5.43
N LYS A 58 -1.49 6.32 4.27
CA LYS A 58 -0.69 7.55 4.14
C LYS A 58 -1.19 8.64 5.06
N ALA A 59 -2.48 8.97 5.08
CA ALA A 59 -3.00 10.07 5.89
C ALA A 59 -2.87 9.82 7.41
N VAL A 60 -2.96 8.56 7.83
CA VAL A 60 -2.72 8.13 9.22
C VAL A 60 -1.23 8.23 9.56
N THR A 61 -0.32 7.91 8.64
CA THR A 61 1.13 8.12 8.87
C THR A 61 1.57 9.57 8.71
N CYS A 62 0.86 10.41 7.94
CA CYS A 62 1.24 11.80 7.66
C CYS A 62 1.29 12.71 8.89
N LYS A 63 0.57 12.41 9.97
CA LYS A 63 0.58 13.27 11.17
C LYS A 63 1.89 13.17 11.95
N ASP A 64 2.63 12.08 11.79
CA ASP A 64 3.82 11.79 12.60
C ASP A 64 5.12 11.75 11.78
N LEU A 65 5.05 11.83 10.44
CA LEU A 65 6.22 11.72 9.56
C LEU A 65 7.15 12.95 9.51
N PHE A 66 6.79 14.05 10.18
CA PHE A 66 7.61 15.28 10.27
C PHE A 66 7.74 15.78 11.71
N SER A 67 7.86 14.87 12.68
CA SER A 67 8.19 15.25 14.04
C SER A 67 9.71 15.33 14.21
N ASN A 68 10.25 16.54 14.32
CA ASN A 68 11.65 16.76 14.72
C ASN A 68 11.90 16.53 16.22
N SER A 69 10.91 16.00 16.94
CA SER A 69 10.98 15.72 18.37
C SER A 69 10.44 14.33 18.64
N PHE A 70 11.20 13.52 19.38
CA PHE A 70 10.80 12.18 19.80
C PHE A 70 10.72 12.12 21.31
N ASP A 71 9.58 11.65 21.82
CA ASP A 71 9.38 11.46 23.25
C ASP A 71 9.96 10.11 23.67
N VAL A 72 10.90 10.15 24.61
CA VAL A 72 11.57 8.99 25.19
C VAL A 72 11.07 8.83 26.62
N ASN A 73 10.31 7.79 26.89
CA ASN A 73 9.89 7.43 28.23
C ASN A 73 11.05 6.72 28.92
N VAL A 74 11.41 7.19 30.11
CA VAL A 74 12.48 6.62 30.92
C VAL A 74 11.92 6.23 32.27
N LEU A 75 12.25 5.02 32.71
CA LEU A 75 11.88 4.49 34.02
C LEU A 75 13.07 3.74 34.61
N PHE A 76 13.14 3.73 35.94
CA PHE A 76 14.06 2.86 36.65
C PHE A 76 13.31 1.58 37.05
N ASP A 77 13.83 0.44 36.61
CA ASP A 77 13.35 -0.88 37.02
C ASP A 77 14.07 -1.28 38.30
N ASP A 78 13.34 -1.28 39.41
CA ASP A 78 13.87 -1.62 40.72
C ASP A 78 14.18 -3.10 40.91
N GLU A 79 13.52 -4.00 40.16
CA GLU A 79 13.76 -5.44 40.24
C GLU A 79 15.03 -5.80 39.50
N ALA A 80 15.21 -5.25 38.29
CA ALA A 80 16.39 -5.48 37.46
C ALA A 80 17.58 -4.56 37.78
N LYS A 81 17.36 -3.48 38.56
CA LYS A 81 18.35 -2.44 38.89
C LYS A 81 18.98 -1.80 37.65
N VAL A 82 18.14 -1.49 36.67
CA VAL A 82 18.53 -0.84 35.41
C VAL A 82 17.60 0.31 35.06
N TRP A 83 18.12 1.28 34.33
CA TRP A 83 17.32 2.27 33.64
C TRP A 83 16.85 1.71 32.32
N VAL A 84 15.59 1.92 31.98
CA VAL A 84 14.96 1.49 30.73
C VAL A 84 14.45 2.72 29.99
N ALA A 85 14.75 2.80 28.70
CA ALA A 85 14.25 3.82 27.79
C ALA A 85 13.42 3.20 26.66
N GLN A 86 12.27 3.80 26.39
CA GLN A 86 11.37 3.42 25.31
C GLN A 86 10.94 4.63 24.50
N CYS A 87 10.97 4.53 23.18
CA CYS A 87 10.41 5.52 22.27
C CYS A 87 9.61 4.83 21.17
N ASP A 88 8.29 4.96 21.22
CA ASP A 88 7.39 4.27 20.30
C ASP A 88 7.54 4.78 18.85
N SER A 89 7.75 6.08 18.66
CA SER A 89 7.94 6.70 17.34
C SER A 89 9.16 6.17 16.59
N LEU A 90 10.22 5.83 17.32
CA LEU A 90 11.45 5.25 16.76
C LEU A 90 11.47 3.72 16.87
N SER A 91 10.48 3.11 17.53
CA SER A 91 10.52 1.70 17.95
C SER A 91 11.82 1.34 18.67
N LEU A 92 12.30 2.26 19.51
CA LEU A 92 13.54 2.12 20.29
C LEU A 92 13.20 1.59 21.68
N VAL A 93 13.89 0.53 22.10
CA VAL A 93 13.91 0.05 23.48
C VAL A 93 15.35 -0.28 23.86
N THR A 94 15.85 0.28 24.96
CA THR A 94 17.21 0.02 25.45
C THR A 94 17.26 0.15 26.97
N GLU A 95 18.24 -0.50 27.58
CA GLU A 95 18.46 -0.52 29.02
C GLU A 95 19.95 -0.36 29.35
N SER A 96 20.23 0.27 30.49
CA SER A 96 21.60 0.45 30.99
C SER A 96 21.62 0.53 32.52
N LYS A 97 22.78 0.23 33.13
CA LYS A 97 22.93 0.27 34.59
C LYS A 97 22.88 1.68 35.14
N THR A 98 23.39 2.65 34.38
CA THR A 98 23.40 4.07 34.77
C THR A 98 22.57 4.90 33.81
N PHE A 99 22.01 5.98 34.32
CA PHE A 99 21.23 6.92 33.51
C PHE A 99 22.08 7.55 32.40
N GLU A 100 23.34 7.87 32.68
CA GLU A 100 24.26 8.49 31.71
C GLU A 100 24.58 7.55 30.53
N GLU A 101 24.79 6.26 30.83
CA GLU A 101 24.99 5.22 29.82
C GLU A 101 23.71 5.03 28.99
N LEU A 102 22.54 5.04 29.64
CA LEU A 102 21.25 4.97 28.95
C LEU A 102 21.09 6.11 27.94
N ILE A 103 21.32 7.36 28.36
CA ILE A 103 21.18 8.53 27.48
C ILE A 103 22.16 8.46 26.29
N SER A 104 23.36 7.93 26.51
CA SER A 104 24.35 7.74 25.45
C SER A 104 23.89 6.69 24.44
N ASN A 105 23.38 5.55 24.92
CA ASN A 105 22.85 4.47 24.10
C ASN A 105 21.63 4.93 23.29
N VAL A 106 20.70 5.66 23.92
CA VAL A 106 19.51 6.20 23.24
C VAL A 106 19.91 7.14 22.11
N LYS A 107 20.88 8.03 22.30
CA LYS A 107 21.34 8.95 21.24
C LYS A 107 21.89 8.23 20.02
N LEU A 108 22.72 7.21 20.26
CA LEU A 108 23.34 6.41 19.21
C LEU A 108 22.27 5.62 18.44
N LEU A 109 21.43 4.86 19.16
CA LEU A 109 20.37 4.06 18.57
C LEU A 109 19.30 4.90 17.88
N ALA A 110 18.95 6.07 18.41
CA ALA A 110 17.97 6.96 17.78
C ALA A 110 18.45 7.43 16.41
N ALA A 111 19.73 7.80 16.29
CA ALA A 111 20.31 8.20 15.00
C ALA A 111 20.30 7.04 14.00
N GLU A 112 20.73 5.84 14.43
CA GLU A 112 20.73 4.64 13.59
C GLU A 112 19.32 4.26 13.13
N LEU A 113 18.33 4.29 14.02
CA LEU A 113 16.94 3.94 13.70
C LEU A 113 16.26 4.96 12.79
N ILE A 114 16.63 6.24 12.88
CA ILE A 114 16.15 7.27 11.93
C ILE A 114 16.66 6.97 10.53
N GLU A 115 17.96 6.64 10.40
CA GLU A 115 18.59 6.33 9.12
C GLU A 115 18.06 5.02 8.53
N LEU A 116 17.95 3.96 9.33
CA LEU A 116 17.48 2.64 8.87
C LEU A 116 16.01 2.62 8.43
N ASN A 117 15.18 3.49 9.00
CA ASN A 117 13.74 3.54 8.72
C ASN A 117 13.35 4.67 7.75
N ASP A 118 14.31 5.36 7.13
CA ASP A 118 14.08 6.50 6.23
C ASP A 118 13.14 7.58 6.82
N ILE A 119 13.26 7.83 8.13
CA ILE A 119 12.42 8.81 8.82
C ILE A 119 12.88 10.21 8.40
N SER A 120 11.95 10.98 7.82
CA SER A 120 12.24 12.36 7.38
C SER A 120 12.35 13.29 8.58
N VAL A 121 13.58 13.70 8.90
CA VAL A 121 13.88 14.70 9.93
C VAL A 121 14.31 15.99 9.24
N ASP A 122 13.67 17.11 9.59
CA ASP A 122 14.00 18.41 9.02
C ASP A 122 15.40 18.83 9.50
N SER A 123 16.26 19.19 8.55
CA SER A 123 17.50 19.95 8.81
C SER A 123 18.51 19.32 9.79
N ASN A 124 18.85 18.03 9.61
CA ASN A 124 19.97 17.36 10.27
C ASN A 124 19.97 17.38 11.81
N LYS A 125 18.84 17.77 12.42
CA LYS A 125 18.72 17.95 13.86
C LYS A 125 17.35 17.46 14.30
N PHE A 126 17.35 16.50 15.20
CA PHE A 126 16.16 16.10 15.95
C PHE A 126 16.37 16.42 17.43
N THR A 127 15.26 16.40 18.17
CA THR A 127 15.21 16.61 19.61
C THR A 127 14.71 15.34 20.27
N LEU A 128 15.34 14.95 21.38
CA LEU A 128 14.87 13.86 22.22
C LEU A 128 14.34 14.46 23.52
N ASN A 129 13.07 14.22 23.80
CA ASN A 129 12.40 14.68 25.02
C ASN A 129 12.33 13.52 26.01
N TYR A 130 13.14 13.57 27.07
CA TYR A 130 13.15 12.51 28.08
C TYR A 130 12.07 12.76 29.13
N LYS A 131 11.15 11.81 29.29
CA LYS A 131 10.10 11.81 30.31
C LYS A 131 10.42 10.75 31.35
N ILE A 132 10.93 11.19 32.50
CA ILE A 132 11.29 10.29 33.60
C ILE A 132 10.04 10.06 34.46
N THR A 133 9.70 8.79 34.67
CA THR A 133 8.61 8.38 35.56
C THR A 133 9.17 7.64 36.76
N GLU A 134 8.85 8.14 37.95
CA GLU A 134 9.24 7.54 39.23
C GLU A 134 7.97 7.20 40.01
N SER A 135 7.92 6.01 40.60
CA SER A 135 6.85 5.60 41.50
C SER A 135 7.28 5.85 42.94
N VAL A 136 6.54 6.69 43.65
CA VAL A 136 6.78 6.96 45.08
C VAL A 136 5.77 6.16 45.90
N VAL A 137 6.27 5.31 46.79
CA VAL A 137 5.43 4.58 47.76
C VAL A 137 5.28 5.44 49.02
N LEU A 138 4.05 5.65 49.46
CA LEU A 138 3.71 6.40 50.69
C LEU A 138 3.68 5.49 51.93
#